data_AF-A0AAD9DTG0-F1
#
_entry.id   AF-A0AAD9DTG0-F1
#
_cell.length_a   1.000
_cell.length_b   1.000
_cell.length_c   1.000
_cell.angle_alpha   90.00
_cell.angle_beta   90.00
_cell.angle_gamma   90.00
#
_symmetry.space_group_name_H-M   'P 1'
#
loop_
_entity.id
_entity.type
_entity.pdbx_description
1 polymer ?
#
loop_
_entity_poly.entity_id
_entity_poly.type
_entity_poly.pdbx_seq_one_letter_code
_entity_poly.pdbx_strand_id
1 'polypeptide(L)'
;MLLPLLHRPTINNVSCLYSTDRPSITSAASTPPTDYQQRQLPLLHRPTINNVSCLYSTDRLTINNVSCLYSTDRLTINNVSCLYSTDRLTINNVSCLYSTDRPTINNVSCLYSTDRPTINNVSCLYSTDRPTINNVSCLYSTDRLTINNVSCLYSTDRLTINNVSCLYSTDYQ
;
A
#
# COMPACT_ATOMS: atom_id res chain seq x y z
N MET A 1 -2.51 -4.68 40.96
CA MET A 1 -3.05 -3.72 39.98
C MET A 1 -3.28 -4.47 38.68
N LEU A 2 -4.54 -4.74 38.30
CA LEU A 2 -4.86 -5.25 36.97
C LEU A 2 -4.93 -4.06 35.99
N LEU A 3 -4.18 -4.13 34.88
CA LEU A 3 -4.38 -3.20 33.77
C LEU A 3 -5.77 -3.46 33.14
N PRO A 4 -6.56 -2.42 32.80
CA PRO A 4 -7.79 -2.62 32.06
C PRO A 4 -7.45 -3.11 30.65
N LEU A 5 -8.12 -4.17 30.22
CA LEU A 5 -8.07 -4.68 28.84
C LEU A 5 -8.61 -3.60 27.90
N LEU A 6 -7.70 -2.91 27.19
CA LEU A 6 -8.04 -1.97 26.12
C LEU A 6 -8.72 -2.73 24.97
N HIS A 7 -10.05 -2.60 24.86
CA HIS A 7 -10.82 -3.21 23.80
C HIS A 7 -10.62 -2.43 22.49
N ARG A 8 -9.89 -3.00 21.53
CA ARG A 8 -9.76 -2.37 20.19
C ARG A 8 -11.09 -2.54 19.43
N PRO A 9 -11.73 -1.44 18.96
CA PRO A 9 -12.98 -1.53 18.24
C PRO A 9 -12.76 -2.25 16.89
N THR A 10 -13.65 -3.18 16.57
CA THR A 10 -13.72 -3.83 15.26
C THR A 10 -14.89 -3.27 14.46
N ILE A 11 -14.64 -2.85 13.23
CA ILE A 11 -15.67 -2.35 12.31
C ILE A 11 -15.87 -3.38 11.19
N ASN A 12 -17.12 -3.83 11.02
CA ASN A 12 -17.48 -4.84 10.04
C ASN A 12 -18.31 -4.24 8.91
N ASN A 13 -18.05 -4.71 7.69
CA ASN A 13 -18.90 -4.52 6.51
C ASN A 13 -19.38 -3.07 6.31
N VAL A 14 -18.47 -2.19 5.88
CA VAL A 14 -18.81 -0.80 5.59
C VAL A 14 -18.74 -0.53 4.10
N SER A 15 -19.75 0.12 3.54
CA SER A 15 -19.71 0.54 2.14
C SER A 15 -18.59 1.56 1.95
N CYS A 16 -18.67 2.69 2.64
CA CYS A 16 -17.64 3.72 2.55
C CYS A 16 -17.27 4.31 3.92
N LEU A 17 -15.96 4.48 4.16
CA LEU A 17 -15.41 5.05 5.37
C LEU A 17 -14.51 6.26 5.06
N TYR A 18 -14.56 7.24 5.96
CA TYR A 18 -13.64 8.38 6.03
C TYR A 18 -13.05 8.43 7.44
N SER A 19 -11.73 8.33 7.56
CA SER A 19 -11.02 8.26 8.85
C SER A 19 -10.00 9.41 8.94
N THR A 20 -10.11 10.26 9.97
CA THR A 20 -9.16 11.34 10.26
C THR A 20 -8.85 11.54 11.75
N ASP A 21 -7.58 11.76 12.07
CA ASP A 21 -7.01 11.95 13.42
C ASP A 21 -7.31 13.35 14.02
N ARG A 22 -7.90 14.30 13.28
CA ARG A 22 -8.15 15.65 13.78
C ARG A 22 -9.53 15.77 14.46
N PRO A 23 -9.66 16.37 15.66
CA PRO A 23 -10.95 16.85 16.14
C PRO A 23 -11.37 18.03 15.25
N SER A 24 -12.34 17.82 14.37
CA SER A 24 -12.93 18.91 13.58
C SER A 24 -13.76 19.79 14.50
N ILE A 25 -13.14 20.83 15.08
CA ILE A 25 -13.85 22.02 15.52
C ILE A 25 -14.21 22.83 14.27
N THR A 26 -15.52 22.94 14.01
CA THR A 26 -16.22 23.92 13.17
C THR A 26 -16.04 23.91 11.64
N SER A 27 -17.16 23.63 10.96
CA SER A 27 -17.69 24.26 9.73
C SER A 27 -16.71 24.89 8.72
N ALA A 28 -16.47 24.20 7.60
CA ALA A 28 -16.68 24.68 6.22
C ALA A 28 -15.86 23.85 5.20
N ALA A 29 -16.47 23.66 4.02
CA ALA A 29 -15.92 23.25 2.73
C ALA A 29 -15.69 21.75 2.45
N SER A 30 -16.29 21.33 1.33
CA SER A 30 -16.25 20.01 0.66
C SER A 30 -17.00 18.86 1.35
N THR A 31 -18.33 18.86 1.23
CA THR A 31 -19.16 17.67 1.48
C THR A 31 -18.88 16.60 0.41
N PRO A 32 -18.35 15.40 0.77
CA PRO A 32 -18.38 14.26 -0.12
C PRO A 32 -19.83 13.79 -0.37
N PRO A 33 -20.12 13.09 -1.49
CA PRO A 33 -21.49 12.72 -1.86
C PRO A 33 -22.16 11.84 -0.80
N THR A 34 -23.47 12.00 -0.66
CA THR A 34 -24.28 11.88 0.56
C THR A 34 -24.48 10.50 1.21
N ASP A 35 -23.64 9.48 0.93
CA ASP A 35 -23.83 8.09 1.41
C ASP A 35 -22.63 7.51 2.20
N TYR A 36 -21.70 8.35 2.66
CA TYR A 36 -20.60 7.89 3.52
C TYR A 36 -21.06 7.77 4.98
N GLN A 37 -20.85 6.61 5.61
CA GLN A 37 -20.91 6.52 7.07
C GLN A 37 -19.66 7.19 7.66
N GLN A 38 -19.75 8.50 7.96
CA GLN A 38 -18.75 9.21 8.75
C GLN A 38 -18.78 8.70 10.19
N ARG A 39 -17.99 7.67 10.50
CA ARG A 39 -17.73 7.26 11.89
C ARG A 39 -16.50 7.98 12.41
N GLN A 40 -16.72 8.96 13.30
CA GLN A 40 -15.66 9.53 14.12
C GLN A 40 -15.14 8.46 15.10
N LEU A 41 -13.90 8.01 14.93
CA LEU A 41 -13.27 7.07 15.85
C LEU A 41 -12.43 7.85 16.88
N PRO A 42 -12.63 7.66 18.19
CA PRO A 42 -11.84 8.36 19.19
C PRO A 42 -10.35 8.02 19.08
N LEU A 43 -9.51 9.05 19.22
CA LEU A 43 -8.03 9.11 19.18
C LEU A 43 -7.24 8.09 20.04
N LEU A 44 -7.90 7.14 20.73
CA LEU A 44 -7.26 6.23 21.69
C LEU A 44 -7.21 4.76 21.23
N HIS A 45 -7.85 4.40 20.12
CA HIS A 45 -7.86 3.01 19.67
C HIS A 45 -7.55 2.90 18.19
N ARG A 46 -6.58 2.06 17.82
CA ARG A 46 -6.37 1.63 16.43
C ARG A 46 -7.44 0.60 16.08
N PRO A 47 -8.48 0.96 15.30
CA PRO A 47 -9.54 0.05 14.94
C PRO A 47 -9.01 -1.05 14.02
N THR A 48 -9.64 -2.23 14.07
CA THR A 48 -9.51 -3.23 13.00
C THR A 48 -10.74 -3.14 12.12
N ILE A 49 -10.57 -2.92 10.83
CA ILE A 49 -11.66 -2.85 9.85
C ILE A 49 -11.67 -4.14 9.05
N ASN A 50 -12.77 -4.89 9.08
CA ASN A 50 -12.82 -6.19 8.43
C ASN A 50 -13.04 -6.09 6.92
N ASN A 51 -14.17 -5.50 6.50
CA ASN A 51 -14.49 -5.36 5.07
C ASN A 51 -14.95 -3.94 4.83
N VAL A 52 -14.31 -3.25 3.89
CA VAL A 52 -14.74 -1.93 3.43
C VAL A 52 -14.71 -1.84 1.90
N SER A 53 -15.78 -1.38 1.27
CA SER A 53 -15.77 -1.24 -0.20
C SER A 53 -14.87 -0.08 -0.60
N CYS A 54 -15.01 1.09 0.03
CA CYS A 54 -14.20 2.27 -0.22
C CYS A 54 -13.72 2.92 1.08
N LEU A 55 -12.41 3.22 1.19
CA LEU A 55 -11.85 3.91 2.35
C LEU A 55 -10.99 5.09 1.92
N TYR A 56 -11.25 6.24 2.53
CA TYR A 56 -10.30 7.35 2.59
C TYR A 56 -9.78 7.48 4.02
N SER A 57 -8.47 7.46 4.21
CA SER A 57 -7.88 7.52 5.54
C SER A 57 -6.64 8.38 5.61
N THR A 58 -6.60 9.27 6.59
CA THR A 58 -5.38 9.98 7.02
C THR A 58 -4.81 9.39 8.31
N ASP A 59 -5.24 8.18 8.69
CA ASP A 59 -4.99 7.59 10.00
C ASP A 59 -4.28 6.26 9.87
N ARG A 60 -3.66 5.84 10.97
CA ARG A 60 -3.06 4.51 11.06
C ARG A 60 -4.12 3.44 11.33
N LEU A 61 -4.36 2.59 10.34
CA LEU A 61 -5.38 1.55 10.42
C LEU A 61 -4.80 0.14 10.19
N THR A 62 -5.50 -0.85 10.76
CA THR A 62 -5.34 -2.25 10.41
C THR A 62 -6.61 -2.71 9.71
N ILE A 63 -6.48 -3.21 8.48
CA ILE A 63 -7.61 -3.52 7.59
C ILE A 63 -7.45 -4.95 7.09
N ASN A 64 -8.51 -5.76 7.16
CA ASN A 64 -8.49 -7.08 6.57
C ASN A 64 -8.72 -7.00 5.05
N ASN A 65 -9.87 -6.50 4.61
CA ASN A 65 -10.19 -6.43 3.19
C ASN A 65 -10.71 -5.04 2.81
N VAL A 66 -10.19 -4.50 1.72
CA VAL A 66 -10.69 -3.26 1.12
C VAL A 66 -10.71 -3.35 -0.40
N SER A 67 -11.82 -2.96 -1.04
CA SER A 67 -11.85 -2.95 -2.51
C SER A 67 -11.06 -1.76 -3.06
N CYS A 68 -11.37 -0.54 -2.61
CA CYS A 68 -10.73 0.69 -3.05
C CYS A 68 -10.24 1.50 -1.84
N LEU A 69 -8.97 1.91 -1.84
CA LEU A 69 -8.39 2.66 -0.75
C LEU A 69 -7.56 3.84 -1.24
N TYR A 70 -7.74 4.98 -0.59
CA TYR A 70 -6.83 6.12 -0.65
C TYR A 70 -6.32 6.42 0.77
N SER A 71 -5.00 6.52 0.95
CA SER A 71 -4.45 6.92 2.25
C SER A 71 -3.16 7.70 2.18
N THR A 72 -3.02 8.63 3.14
CA THR A 72 -1.85 9.47 3.33
C THR A 72 -1.11 9.18 4.64
N ASP A 73 -1.41 8.06 5.32
CA ASP A 73 -0.73 7.62 6.54
C ASP A 73 -0.48 6.10 6.47
N ARG A 74 0.19 5.57 7.50
CA ARG A 74 0.68 4.20 7.54
C ARG A 74 -0.44 3.18 7.72
N LEU A 75 -0.47 2.20 6.83
CA LEU A 75 -1.47 1.14 6.88
C LEU A 75 -0.87 -0.26 7.01
N THR A 76 -1.60 -1.14 7.69
CA THR A 76 -1.40 -2.58 7.64
C THR A 76 -2.64 -3.23 7.04
N ILE A 77 -2.52 -3.89 5.89
CA ILE A 77 -3.64 -4.40 5.11
C ILE A 77 -3.42 -5.87 4.77
N ASN A 78 -4.43 -6.73 4.95
CA ASN A 78 -4.34 -8.10 4.45
C ASN A 78 -4.60 -8.15 2.94
N ASN A 79 -5.74 -7.70 2.46
CA ASN A 79 -6.08 -7.72 1.04
C ASN A 79 -6.62 -6.37 0.58
N VAL A 80 -6.13 -5.89 -0.56
CA VAL A 80 -6.70 -4.73 -1.25
C VAL A 80 -6.76 -4.92 -2.75
N SER A 81 -7.89 -4.59 -3.38
CA SER A 81 -7.97 -4.66 -4.84
C SER A 81 -7.24 -3.47 -5.47
N CYS A 82 -7.58 -2.25 -5.07
CA CYS A 82 -6.99 -1.03 -5.61
C CYS A 82 -6.56 -0.09 -4.48
N LEU A 83 -5.30 0.32 -4.48
CA LEU A 83 -4.72 1.20 -3.47
C LEU A 83 -3.93 2.34 -4.09
N TYR A 84 -4.19 3.55 -3.61
CA TYR A 84 -3.30 4.69 -3.75
C TYR A 84 -2.79 5.08 -2.36
N SER A 85 -1.48 5.19 -2.19
CA SER A 85 -0.90 5.69 -0.94
C SER A 85 0.32 6.56 -1.12
N THR A 86 0.48 7.49 -0.18
CA THR A 86 1.64 8.39 -0.11
C THR A 86 2.52 8.18 1.13
N ASP A 87 2.26 7.16 1.95
CA ASP A 87 3.06 6.82 3.15
C ASP A 87 3.35 5.31 3.14
N ARG A 88 4.06 4.83 4.16
CA ARG A 88 4.52 3.45 4.32
C ARG A 88 3.36 2.48 4.49
N LEU A 89 3.45 1.41 3.74
CA LEU A 89 2.45 0.35 3.73
C LEU A 89 3.06 -0.99 4.16
N THR A 90 2.26 -1.81 4.83
CA THR A 90 2.53 -3.24 5.00
C THR A 90 1.33 -4.02 4.48
N ILE A 91 1.50 -4.78 3.39
CA ILE A 91 0.39 -5.41 2.66
C ILE A 91 0.68 -6.88 2.40
N ASN A 92 -0.28 -7.75 2.68
CA ASN A 92 -0.15 -9.16 2.28
C ASN A 92 -0.45 -9.32 0.78
N ASN A 93 -1.63 -8.93 0.31
CA ASN A 93 -1.97 -9.04 -1.11
C ASN A 93 -2.58 -7.75 -1.64
N VAL A 94 -2.12 -7.31 -2.81
CA VAL A 94 -2.74 -6.21 -3.56
C VAL A 94 -2.84 -6.50 -5.05
N SER A 95 -3.99 -6.25 -5.66
CA SER A 95 -4.10 -6.39 -7.12
C SER A 95 -3.41 -5.23 -7.83
N CYS A 96 -3.77 -3.99 -7.49
CA CYS A 96 -3.22 -2.78 -8.08
C CYS A 96 -2.79 -1.78 -7.01
N LEU A 97 -1.52 -1.37 -7.04
CA LEU A 97 -0.98 -0.37 -6.12
C LEU A 97 -0.27 0.76 -6.88
N TYR A 98 -0.60 1.98 -6.51
CA TYR A 98 0.23 3.16 -6.70
C TYR A 98 0.75 3.63 -5.34
N SER A 99 2.07 3.62 -5.15
CA SER A 99 2.72 4.04 -3.90
C SER A 99 3.79 5.08 -4.17
N THR A 100 3.82 6.15 -3.37
CA THR A 100 4.91 7.14 -3.45
C THR A 100 5.98 7.00 -2.38
N ASP A 101 5.75 6.20 -1.34
CA ASP A 101 6.71 5.91 -0.27
C ASP A 101 7.14 4.43 -0.35
N ARG A 102 7.61 3.84 0.75
CA ARG A 102 8.27 2.53 0.85
C ARG A 102 7.31 1.42 1.29
N PRO A 103 6.58 0.77 0.38
CA PRO A 103 5.69 -0.32 0.74
C PRO A 103 6.50 -1.60 0.99
N THR A 104 6.04 -2.39 1.97
CA THR A 104 6.44 -3.79 2.15
C THR A 104 5.27 -4.68 1.74
N ILE A 105 5.46 -5.53 0.74
CA ILE A 105 4.38 -6.28 0.10
C ILE A 105 4.75 -7.74 -0.07
N ASN A 106 3.86 -8.65 0.32
CA ASN A 106 4.06 -10.08 0.04
C ASN A 106 3.73 -10.41 -1.43
N ASN A 107 2.53 -10.08 -1.91
CA ASN A 107 2.14 -10.32 -3.30
C ASN A 107 1.46 -9.08 -3.92
N VAL A 108 1.89 -8.72 -5.13
CA VAL A 108 1.22 -7.70 -5.94
C VAL A 108 1.08 -8.09 -7.40
N SER A 109 -0.09 -7.91 -8.00
CA SER A 109 -0.23 -8.14 -9.44
C SER A 109 0.39 -7.00 -10.24
N CYS A 110 0.01 -5.76 -9.95
CA CYS A 110 0.50 -4.56 -10.63
C CYS A 110 0.92 -3.49 -9.61
N LEU A 111 2.17 -3.05 -9.69
CA LEU A 111 2.72 -1.99 -8.85
C LEU A 111 3.35 -0.89 -9.68
N TYR A 112 2.97 0.36 -9.37
CA TYR A 112 3.74 1.55 -9.66
C TYR A 112 4.29 2.10 -8.34
N SER A 113 5.61 2.14 -8.17
CA SER A 113 6.26 2.64 -6.95
C SER A 113 7.29 3.71 -7.27
N THR A 114 7.25 4.83 -6.54
CA THR A 114 8.27 5.88 -6.69
C THR A 114 9.39 5.85 -5.65
N ASP A 115 9.21 5.17 -4.52
CA ASP A 115 10.26 4.97 -3.49
C ASP A 115 10.36 3.49 -3.10
N ARG A 116 11.58 3.07 -2.80
CA ARG A 116 12.12 1.74 -2.42
C ARG A 116 11.08 0.72 -1.94
N PRO A 117 10.38 0.01 -2.84
CA PRO A 117 9.49 -1.05 -2.42
C PRO A 117 10.30 -2.30 -2.03
N THR A 118 9.82 -3.01 -1.00
CA THR A 118 10.30 -4.36 -0.65
C THR A 118 9.20 -5.36 -0.95
N ILE A 119 9.44 -6.27 -1.89
CA ILE A 119 8.39 -7.11 -2.47
C ILE A 119 8.83 -8.57 -2.52
N ASN A 120 7.98 -9.49 -2.06
CA ASN A 120 8.24 -10.91 -2.23
C ASN A 120 7.88 -11.38 -3.66
N ASN A 121 6.64 -11.19 -4.12
CA ASN A 121 6.25 -11.53 -5.49
C ASN A 121 5.52 -10.37 -6.19
N VAL A 122 5.90 -10.09 -7.44
CA VAL A 122 5.18 -9.15 -8.30
C VAL A 122 5.03 -9.64 -9.73
N SER A 123 3.83 -9.54 -10.32
CA SER A 123 3.66 -9.87 -11.73
C SER A 123 4.21 -8.76 -12.62
N CYS A 124 3.79 -7.50 -12.39
CA CYS A 124 4.22 -6.34 -13.15
C CYS A 124 4.64 -5.21 -12.22
N LEU A 125 5.87 -4.72 -12.37
CA LEU A 125 6.39 -3.59 -11.62
C LEU A 125 6.94 -2.50 -12.55
N TYR A 126 6.51 -1.28 -12.28
CA TYR A 126 7.21 -0.06 -12.69
C TYR A 126 7.78 0.62 -11.44
N SER A 127 9.10 0.79 -11.37
CA SER A 127 9.75 1.38 -10.21
C SER A 127 10.79 2.43 -10.60
N THR A 128 10.71 3.60 -9.97
CA THR A 128 11.67 4.70 -10.22
C THR A 128 12.76 4.82 -9.16
N ASP A 129 12.75 4.02 -8.09
CA ASP A 129 13.81 4.00 -7.06
C ASP A 129 13.96 2.59 -6.46
N ARG A 130 15.22 2.18 -6.31
CA ARG A 130 15.78 1.07 -5.52
C ARG A 130 14.81 0.01 -4.96
N PRO A 131 14.14 -0.78 -5.80
CA PRO A 131 13.33 -1.88 -5.34
C PRO A 131 14.20 -3.06 -4.88
N THR A 132 13.73 -3.76 -3.85
CA THR A 132 14.25 -5.06 -3.40
C THR A 132 13.18 -6.11 -3.63
N ILE A 133 13.45 -7.10 -4.47
CA ILE A 133 12.42 -8.03 -4.97
C ILE A 133 12.90 -9.48 -4.92
N ASN A 134 12.07 -10.40 -4.41
CA ASN A 134 12.38 -11.82 -4.55
C ASN A 134 12.02 -12.34 -5.95
N ASN A 135 10.77 -12.24 -6.39
CA ASN A 135 10.35 -12.71 -7.72
C ASN A 135 9.56 -11.64 -8.47
N VAL A 136 9.92 -11.42 -9.74
CA VAL A 136 9.15 -10.56 -10.65
C VAL A 136 8.99 -11.18 -12.04
N SER A 137 7.77 -11.15 -12.59
CA SER A 137 7.57 -11.59 -13.98
C SER A 137 8.03 -10.52 -14.98
N CYS A 138 7.54 -9.29 -14.84
CA CYS A 138 7.89 -8.16 -15.71
C CYS A 138 8.28 -6.94 -14.88
N LEU A 139 9.48 -6.41 -15.12
CA LEU A 139 9.99 -5.22 -14.44
C LEU A 139 10.47 -4.19 -15.44
N TYR A 140 10.03 -2.95 -15.24
CA TYR A 140 10.66 -1.74 -15.76
C TYR A 140 11.21 -0.92 -14.59
N SER A 141 12.50 -0.57 -14.64
CA SER A 141 13.08 0.33 -13.64
C SER A 141 14.13 1.28 -14.18
N THR A 142 14.23 2.45 -13.55
CA THR A 142 15.16 3.52 -13.94
C THR A 142 16.25 3.79 -12.90
N ASP A 143 16.32 3.03 -11.82
CA ASP A 143 17.35 3.14 -10.76
C ASP A 143 17.89 1.74 -10.43
N ARG A 144 18.83 1.67 -9.50
CA ARG A 144 19.52 0.47 -9.06
C ARG A 144 18.56 -0.61 -8.58
N LEU A 145 18.83 -1.85 -8.94
CA LEU A 145 17.97 -2.99 -8.63
C LEU A 145 18.66 -4.02 -7.71
N THR A 146 17.90 -4.62 -6.80
CA THR A 146 18.28 -5.85 -6.09
C THR A 146 17.18 -6.89 -6.22
N ILE A 147 17.44 -7.96 -6.99
CA ILE A 147 16.42 -8.94 -7.39
C ILE A 147 16.96 -10.37 -7.29
N ASN A 148 16.16 -11.30 -6.76
CA ASN A 148 16.50 -12.72 -6.83
C ASN A 148 16.16 -13.32 -8.19
N ASN A 149 14.90 -13.30 -8.62
CA ASN A 149 14.46 -13.87 -9.89
C ASN A 149 13.62 -12.88 -10.71
N VAL A 150 13.95 -12.73 -11.99
CA VAL A 150 13.16 -11.96 -12.95
C VAL A 150 12.98 -12.68 -14.29
N SER A 151 11.75 -12.74 -14.80
CA SER A 151 11.50 -13.31 -16.14
C SER A 151 11.85 -12.29 -17.23
N CYS A 152 11.31 -11.08 -17.18
CA CYS A 152 11.55 -10.01 -18.15
C CYS A 152 11.94 -8.71 -17.44
N LEU A 153 13.11 -8.17 -17.77
CA LEU A 153 13.63 -6.93 -17.21
C LEU A 153 13.98 -5.92 -18.29
N TYR A 154 13.46 -4.70 -18.14
CA TYR A 154 13.99 -3.47 -18.74
C TYR A 154 14.60 -2.59 -17.64
N SER A 155 15.87 -2.21 -17.77
CA SER A 155 16.52 -1.30 -16.82
C SER A 155 17.48 -0.30 -17.46
N THR A 156 17.66 0.86 -16.85
CA THR A 156 18.59 1.90 -17.29
C THR A 156 19.70 2.23 -16.28
N ASP A 157 19.89 1.42 -15.23
CA ASP A 157 20.87 1.64 -14.15
C ASP A 157 21.36 0.27 -13.61
N ARG A 158 22.19 0.30 -12.56
CA ARG A 158 22.96 -0.83 -12.04
C ARG A 158 22.09 -1.96 -11.52
N LEU A 159 22.52 -3.18 -11.83
CA LEU A 159 21.78 -4.40 -11.53
C LEU A 159 22.52 -5.28 -10.52
N THR A 160 21.82 -5.75 -9.50
CA THR A 160 22.21 -6.91 -8.68
C THR A 160 21.13 -7.97 -8.79
N ILE A 161 21.35 -8.97 -9.65
CA ILE A 161 20.34 -9.99 -10.01
C ILE A 161 20.95 -11.39 -9.92
N ASN A 162 20.24 -12.33 -9.27
CA ASN A 162 20.68 -13.73 -9.24
C ASN A 162 20.28 -14.50 -10.51
N ASN A 163 19.00 -14.43 -10.92
CA ASN A 163 18.50 -15.12 -12.11
C ASN A 163 17.67 -14.18 -12.99
N VAL A 164 17.97 -14.15 -14.29
CA VAL A 164 17.21 -13.41 -15.30
C VAL A 164 17.02 -14.24 -16.57
N SER A 165 15.78 -14.32 -17.08
CA SER A 165 15.50 -15.01 -18.34
C SER A 165 15.69 -14.09 -19.55
N CYS A 166 15.13 -12.87 -19.50
CA CYS A 166 15.22 -11.87 -20.55
C CYS A 166 15.64 -10.52 -19.95
N LEU A 167 16.76 -9.98 -20.43
CA LEU A 167 17.30 -8.69 -19.98
C LEU A 167 17.46 -7.74 -21.16
N TYR A 168 16.85 -6.57 -21.05
CA TYR A 168 17.21 -5.38 -21.81
C TYR A 168 17.72 -4.32 -20.84
N SER A 169 18.99 -3.94 -20.97
CA SER A 169 19.58 -2.88 -20.17
C SER A 169 20.31 -1.88 -21.06
N THR A 170 20.15 -0.60 -20.76
CA THR A 170 20.83 0.50 -21.48
C THR A 170 21.98 1.10 -20.68
N ASP A 171 22.38 0.48 -19.58
CA ASP A 171 23.35 1.05 -18.66
C ASP A 171 24.73 1.23 -19.34
N TYR A 172 25.29 2.43 -19.21
CA TYR A 172 26.55 2.85 -19.85
C TYR A 172 27.70 2.61 -18.86
N GLN A 173 28.34 1.43 -18.96
CA GLN A 173 29.59 1.03 -18.27
C GLN A 173 29.68 1.16 -16.74
#